data_AF-A0A9D9GSF9-F1
#
_entry.id   AF-A0A9D9GSF9-F1
#
_cell.length_a   1.000
_cell.length_b   1.000
_cell.length_c   1.000
_cell.angle_alpha   90.00
_cell.angle_beta   90.00
_cell.angle_gamma   90.00
#
_symmetry.space_group_name_H-M   'P 1'
#
loop_
_entity.id
_entity.type
_entity.pdbx_description
1 polymer ?
#
loop_
_entity_poly.entity_id
_entity_poly.type
_entity_poly.pdbx_seq_one_letter_code
_entity_poly.pdbx_strand_id
1 'polypeptide(L)' 'MLQGALTVKTVPGLWEQRSELFKEQSVSLAEVTEVDSAGIAFLAQWAKAQPQMKLKLSAVPENALRLIKTFKL' A
#
# COMPACT_ATOMS: atom_id res chain seq x y z
N MET A 1 -1.42 -10.36 1.07
CA MET A 1 -0.06 -10.11 0.53
C MET A 1 -0.22 -9.29 -0.74
N LEU A 2 0.64 -8.30 -1.01
CA LEU A 2 0.64 -7.56 -2.28
C LEU A 2 1.80 -8.01 -3.15
N GLN A 3 1.57 -8.04 -4.47
CA GLN A 3 2.53 -8.54 -5.46
C GLN A 3 2.56 -7.62 -6.68
N GLY A 4 3.70 -7.56 -7.35
CA GLY A 4 3.89 -6.80 -8.58
C GLY A 4 4.04 -5.29 -8.34
N ALA A 5 3.77 -4.49 -9.37
CA ALA A 5 3.89 -3.04 -9.27
C ALA A 5 2.65 -2.42 -8.59
N LEU A 6 2.84 -1.43 -7.71
CA LEU A 6 1.81 -0.58 -7.14
C LEU A 6 1.92 0.81 -7.77
N THR A 7 1.38 0.93 -8.99
CA THR A 7 1.47 2.16 -9.79
C THR A 7 0.11 2.64 -10.22
N VAL A 8 0.04 3.84 -10.82
CA VAL A 8 -1.19 4.38 -11.43
C VAL A 8 -1.87 3.41 -12.40
N LYS A 9 -1.11 2.49 -13.02
CA LYS A 9 -1.63 1.50 -13.96
C LYS A 9 -2.26 0.28 -13.28
N THR A 10 -1.74 -0.14 -12.13
CA THR A 10 -2.12 -1.40 -11.47
C THR A 10 -3.05 -1.20 -10.28
N VAL A 11 -2.92 -0.06 -9.58
CA VAL A 11 -3.74 0.28 -8.42
C VAL A 11 -5.25 0.25 -8.71
N PRO A 12 -5.77 0.72 -9.87
CA PRO A 12 -7.20 0.60 -10.16
C PRO A 12 -7.72 -0.85 -10.07
N GLY A 13 -6.95 -1.83 -10.54
CA GLY A 13 -7.34 -3.24 -10.43
C GLY A 13 -7.33 -3.76 -8.98
N LEU A 14 -6.39 -3.30 -8.17
CA LEU A 14 -6.35 -3.62 -6.72
C LEU A 14 -7.47 -2.93 -5.95
N TRP A 15 -7.89 -1.75 -6.40
CA TRP A 15 -8.97 -0.97 -5.77
C TRP A 15 -10.31 -1.68 -5.81
N GLU A 16 -10.58 -2.45 -6.88
CA GLU A 16 -11.77 -3.29 -6.98
C GLU A 16 -11.80 -4.38 -5.89
N GLN A 17 -10.63 -4.82 -5.41
CA GLN A 17 -10.48 -5.84 -4.37
C GLN A 17 -10.37 -5.25 -2.96
N ARG A 18 -10.52 -3.92 -2.80
CA ARG A 18 -10.26 -3.22 -1.54
C ARG A 18 -11.12 -3.71 -0.37
N SER A 19 -12.35 -4.17 -0.61
CA SER A 19 -13.24 -4.65 0.45
C SER A 19 -12.65 -5.85 1.18
N GLU A 20 -11.87 -6.66 0.47
CA GLU A 20 -11.23 -7.85 1.00
C GLU A 20 -9.87 -7.50 1.57
N LEU A 21 -9.07 -6.76 0.79
CA LEU A 21 -7.73 -6.32 1.21
C LEU A 21 -7.79 -5.51 2.50
N PHE A 22 -8.69 -4.54 2.60
CA PHE A 22 -8.72 -3.58 3.72
C PHE A 22 -9.20 -4.19 5.04
N LYS A 23 -9.62 -5.46 5.06
CA LYS A 23 -9.88 -6.21 6.30
C LYS A 23 -8.58 -6.55 7.03
N GLU A 24 -7.49 -6.74 6.29
CA GLU A 24 -6.19 -7.08 6.84
C GLU A 24 -5.50 -5.85 7.45
N GLN A 25 -4.85 -6.06 8.59
CA GLN A 25 -4.12 -5.00 9.33
C GLN A 25 -2.62 -5.06 9.13
N SER A 26 -2.15 -6.10 8.44
CA SER A 26 -0.76 -6.24 8.06
C SER A 26 -0.66 -6.62 6.59
N VAL A 27 0.26 -5.98 5.89
CA VAL A 27 0.52 -6.29 4.48
C VAL A 27 2.03 -6.41 4.26
N SER A 28 2.41 -7.52 3.63
CA SER A 28 3.77 -7.73 3.13
C SER A 28 3.89 -7.13 1.73
N LEU A 29 4.96 -6.36 1.54
CA LEU A 29 5.38 -5.78 0.27
C LEU A 29 6.60 -6.51 -0.32
N ALA A 30 6.92 -7.72 0.17
CA ALA A 30 8.10 -8.48 -0.25
C ALA A 30 8.13 -8.79 -1.76
N GLU A 31 6.95 -8.97 -2.37
CA GLU A 31 6.80 -9.26 -3.79
C GLU A 31 6.41 -8.02 -4.61
N VAL A 32 6.47 -6.82 -3.99
CA VAL A 32 6.21 -5.56 -4.67
C VAL A 32 7.48 -5.08 -5.34
N THR A 33 7.42 -4.91 -6.67
CA THR A 33 8.59 -4.58 -7.50
C THR A 33 8.77 -3.07 -7.69
N GLU A 34 7.69 -2.31 -7.65
CA GLU A 34 7.69 -0.86 -7.89
C GLU A 34 6.53 -0.19 -7.15
N VAL A 35 6.74 1.04 -6.67
CA VAL A 35 5.71 1.86 -6.01
C VAL A 35 5.85 3.30 -6.47
N ASP A 36 4.74 3.90 -6.91
CA ASP A 36 4.63 5.33 -7.21
C ASP A 36 3.67 6.05 -6.25
N SER A 37 3.31 7.30 -6.57
CA SER A 37 2.37 8.09 -5.76
C SER A 37 0.97 7.47 -5.64
N ALA A 38 0.47 6.78 -6.67
CA ALA A 38 -0.81 6.08 -6.60
C ALA A 38 -0.74 4.87 -5.67
N GLY A 39 0.39 4.13 -5.69
CA GLY A 39 0.65 3.03 -4.76
C GLY A 39 0.68 3.51 -3.31
N ILE A 40 1.33 4.66 -3.05
CA ILE A 40 1.33 5.26 -1.71
C ILE A 40 -0.07 5.74 -1.30
N ALA A 41 -0.80 6.40 -2.19
CA ALA A 41 -2.18 6.81 -1.91
C ALA A 41 -3.07 5.61 -1.57
N PHE A 42 -2.90 4.49 -2.26
CA PHE A 42 -3.59 3.24 -1.96
C PHE A 42 -3.30 2.75 -0.53
N LEU A 43 -2.03 2.68 -0.13
CA LEU A 43 -1.64 2.29 1.23
C LEU A 43 -2.17 3.26 2.30
N ALA A 44 -2.18 4.56 2.01
CA ALA A 44 -2.75 5.56 2.91
C ALA A 44 -4.26 5.39 3.09
N GLN A 45 -4.99 5.10 2.00
CA GLN A 45 -6.43 4.82 2.06
C GLN A 45 -6.72 3.53 2.82
N TRP A 46 -5.89 2.51 2.64
CA TRP A 46 -5.97 1.28 3.43
C TRP A 46 -5.80 1.57 4.93
N ALA A 47 -4.76 2.32 5.30
CA ALA A 47 -4.54 2.70 6.71
C ALA A 47 -5.72 3.51 7.29
N LYS A 48 -6.35 4.37 6.48
CA LYS A 48 -7.53 5.16 6.91
C LYS A 48 -8.81 4.36 7.02
N ALA A 49 -8.92 3.21 6.36
CA ALA A 49 -10.12 2.38 6.39
C ALA A 49 -10.38 1.76 7.77
N GLN A 50 -9.34 1.59 8.58
CA GLN A 50 -9.44 1.12 9.97
C GLN A 50 -8.82 2.16 10.93
N PRO A 51 -9.51 3.28 11.22
CA PRO A 51 -8.91 4.41 11.94
C PRO A 51 -8.46 4.08 13.37
N GLN A 52 -9.00 3.02 13.98
CA GLN A 52 -8.60 2.56 15.30
C GLN A 52 -7.33 1.69 15.28
N MET A 53 -6.85 1.29 14.10
CA MET A 53 -5.77 0.31 13.95
C MET A 53 -4.74 0.77 12.92
N LYS A 54 -3.46 0.80 13.32
CA LYS A 54 -2.39 1.18 12.41
C LYS A 54 -2.08 0.03 11.46
N LEU A 55 -2.11 0.30 10.15
CA LEU A 55 -1.65 -0.64 9.12
C LEU A 55 -0.15 -0.92 9.30
N LYS A 56 0.20 -2.20 9.44
CA LYS A 56 1.59 -2.65 9.56
C LYS A 56 2.11 -3.08 8.19
N LEU A 57 3.16 -2.41 7.72
CA LEU A 57 3.85 -2.78 6.47
C LEU A 57 5.09 -3.62 6.81
N SER A 58 5.30 -4.73 6.10
CA SER A 58 6.52 -5.54 6.19
C SER A 58 7.20 -5.67 4.82
N ALA A 59 8.52 -5.89 4.84
CA ALA A 59 9.36 -5.98 3.64
C ALA A 59 9.16 -4.79 2.68
N VAL A 60 9.12 -3.57 3.23
CA VAL A 60 8.86 -2.35 2.46
C VAL A 60 10.05 -2.05 1.54
N PRO A 61 9.85 -1.94 0.20
CA PRO A 61 10.93 -1.61 -0.71
C PRO A 61 11.41 -0.16 -0.50
N GLU A 62 12.68 0.09 -0.83
CA GLU A 62 13.33 1.36 -0.49
C GLU A 62 12.65 2.58 -1.16
N ASN A 63 12.19 2.43 -2.41
CA ASN A 63 11.44 3.48 -3.11
C ASN A 63 10.14 3.85 -2.38
N ALA A 64 9.40 2.88 -1.86
CA ALA A 64 8.19 3.13 -1.08
C ALA A 64 8.52 3.84 0.24
N LEU A 65 9.58 3.44 0.94
CA LEU A 65 10.05 4.14 2.15
C LEU A 65 10.41 5.60 1.87
N ARG A 66 11.10 5.87 0.75
CA ARG A 66 11.44 7.25 0.34
C ARG A 66 10.17 8.07 0.10
N LEU A 67 9.20 7.53 -0.62
CA LEU A 67 7.94 8.23 -0.89
C LEU A 67 7.12 8.48 0.38
N ILE A 68 7.00 7.50 1.29
CA ILE A 68 6.31 7.67 2.59
C ILE A 68 6.92 8.83 3.37
N LYS A 69 8.26 8.89 3.44
CA LYS A 69 8.97 10.00 4.09
C LYS A 69 8.72 11.34 3.41
N THR A 70 8.70 11.38 2.07
CA THR A 70 8.41 12.59 1.30
C THR A 70 7.00 13.11 1.57
N PHE A 71 6.01 12.23 1.62
CA PHE A 71 4.62 12.60 1.85
C PHE A 71 4.26 12.81 3.34
N LYS A 72 5.20 12.55 4.27
CA LYS A 72 5.00 12.65 5.73
C LYS A 72 3.76 11.88 6.22
N LEU A 73 3.58 10.68 5.68
CA LEU A 73 2.49 9.75 6.03
C LEU A 73 2.79 8.96 7.30
#